data_AF-S4PT78-F1
#
_entry.id   AF-S4PT78-F1
#
_cell.length_a   1.000
_cell.length_b   1.000
_cell.length_c   1.000
_cell.angle_alpha   90.00
_cell.angle_beta   90.00
_cell.angle_gamma   90.00
#
_symmetry.space_group_name_H-M   'P 1'
#
loop_
_entity.id
_entity.type
_entity.pdbx_description
1 polymer ?
#
loop_
_entity_poly.entity_id
_entity_poly.type
_entity_poly.pdbx_seq_one_letter_code
_entity_poly.pdbx_strand_id
1 'polypeptide(L)'
;MPTNLPPNTAKLNVSYNNITSLQPVSDPSYEHVRQLLVDHNDIANIVELEGTKFIDNFMIFSITHNKLKTIHTYVLSNRFETMGPSLLISGNYIHCDCNTEKVLKPWLLENFKNIPDYKGLKCED
;
A
#
# COMPACT_ATOMS: atom_id res chain seq x y z
N MET A 1 15.02 -1.85 0.90
CA MET A 1 14.64 -1.32 -0.43
C MET A 1 15.89 -1.03 -1.24
N PRO A 2 15.97 -1.39 -2.54
CA PRO A 2 17.11 -1.04 -3.38
C PRO A 2 17.25 0.47 -3.58
N THR A 3 18.46 1.01 -3.53
CA THR A 3 18.69 2.46 -3.72
C THR A 3 18.96 2.86 -5.18
N ASN A 4 19.20 1.88 -6.06
CA ASN A 4 19.43 2.11 -7.48
C ASN A 4 18.65 1.07 -8.27
N LEU A 5 17.57 1.51 -8.91
CA LEU A 5 16.81 0.68 -9.83
C LEU A 5 17.37 0.80 -11.26
N PRO A 6 17.33 -0.27 -12.07
CA PRO A 6 17.52 -0.16 -13.50
C PRO A 6 16.59 0.91 -14.09
N PRO A 7 17.03 1.68 -15.11
CA PRO A 7 16.18 2.66 -15.78
C PRO A 7 14.86 2.03 -16.26
N ASN A 8 13.75 2.77 -16.14
CA ASN A 8 12.42 2.34 -16.56
C ASN A 8 11.87 1.09 -15.85
N THR A 9 12.34 0.80 -14.63
CA THR A 9 11.77 -0.28 -13.82
C THR A 9 10.27 -0.02 -13.57
N ALA A 10 9.41 -0.75 -14.28
CA ALA A 10 7.96 -0.61 -14.16
C ALA A 10 7.37 -1.50 -13.05
N LYS A 11 8.02 -2.64 -12.77
CA LYS A 11 7.62 -3.61 -11.75
C LYS A 11 8.79 -3.90 -10.83
N LEU A 12 8.55 -3.74 -9.53
CA LEU A 12 9.48 -4.10 -8.47
C LEU A 12 8.80 -5.10 -7.53
N ASN A 13 9.43 -6.25 -7.33
CA ASN A 13 9.03 -7.22 -6.33
C ASN A 13 10.18 -7.37 -5.32
N VAL A 14 9.90 -7.02 -4.07
CA VAL A 14 10.80 -7.14 -2.93
C VAL A 14 10.11 -7.87 -1.76
N SER A 15 9.13 -8.72 -2.08
CA SER A 15 8.42 -9.53 -1.09
C SER A 15 9.38 -10.50 -0.39
N TYR A 16 9.00 -10.98 0.80
CA TYR A 16 9.78 -11.92 1.63
C TYR A 16 11.17 -11.39 2.01
N ASN A 17 11.18 -10.18 2.56
CA ASN A 17 12.38 -9.52 3.09
C ASN A 17 12.07 -8.94 4.48
N ASN A 18 13.01 -8.18 5.03
CA ASN A 18 12.87 -7.52 6.33
C ASN A 18 12.74 -5.99 6.13
N ILE A 19 11.99 -5.56 5.12
CA ILE A 19 11.80 -4.14 4.82
C ILE A 19 10.86 -3.54 5.87
N THR A 20 11.27 -2.43 6.47
CA THR A 20 10.49 -1.69 7.47
C THR A 20 10.03 -0.31 7.00
N SER A 21 10.63 0.21 5.92
CA SER A 21 10.41 1.56 5.39
C SER A 21 10.29 1.54 3.87
N LEU A 22 9.36 2.35 3.39
CA LEU A 22 9.05 2.66 1.99
C LEU A 22 9.65 4.00 1.54
N GLN A 23 10.34 4.73 2.42
CA GLN A 23 10.98 6.02 2.12
C GLN A 23 11.75 6.05 0.78
N PRO A 24 12.46 4.99 0.36
CA PRO A 24 13.20 5.03 -0.91
C PRO A 24 12.30 5.12 -2.15
N VAL A 25 10.98 4.89 -2.06
CA VAL A 25 10.04 5.13 -3.17
C VAL A 25 10.01 6.60 -3.60
N SER A 26 10.41 7.52 -2.73
CA SER A 26 10.52 8.95 -3.04
C SER A 26 11.73 9.30 -3.92
N ASP A 27 12.66 8.36 -4.11
CA ASP A 27 13.84 8.55 -4.95
C ASP A 27 13.47 8.61 -6.46
N PRO A 28 14.12 9.46 -7.27
CA PRO A 28 13.85 9.55 -8.71
C PRO A 28 13.95 8.21 -9.48
N SER A 29 14.77 7.25 -9.01
CA SER A 29 14.87 5.93 -9.65
C SER A 29 13.57 5.13 -9.61
N TYR A 30 12.62 5.48 -8.73
CA TYR A 30 11.32 4.85 -8.60
C TYR A 30 10.23 5.49 -9.49
N GLU A 31 10.52 6.56 -10.24
CA GLU A 31 9.49 7.35 -10.93
C GLU A 31 8.64 6.55 -11.94
N HIS A 32 9.24 5.50 -12.51
CA HIS A 32 8.61 4.63 -13.50
C HIS A 32 7.90 3.42 -12.87
N VAL A 33 8.08 3.19 -11.57
CA VAL A 33 7.44 2.05 -10.89
C VAL A 33 5.94 2.27 -10.89
N ARG A 34 5.23 1.24 -11.37
CA ARG A 34 3.77 1.17 -11.41
C ARG A 34 3.26 -0.10 -10.75
N GLN A 35 4.10 -1.10 -10.54
CA GLN A 35 3.77 -2.30 -9.80
C GLN A 35 4.79 -2.51 -8.69
N LEU A 36 4.37 -2.36 -7.44
CA LEU A 36 5.20 -2.58 -6.26
C LEU A 36 4.60 -3.72 -5.44
N LEU A 37 5.37 -4.80 -5.29
CA LEU A 37 5.05 -5.92 -4.41
C LEU A 37 6.04 -5.92 -3.26
N VAL A 38 5.53 -5.68 -2.06
CA VAL A 38 6.29 -5.60 -0.79
C VAL A 38 5.70 -6.57 0.24
N ASP A 39 5.10 -7.67 -0.21
CA ASP A 39 4.42 -8.64 0.64
C ASP A 39 5.39 -9.33 1.60
N HIS A 40 4.91 -9.83 2.75
CA HIS A 40 5.76 -10.56 3.70
C HIS A 40 7.02 -9.78 4.09
N ASN A 41 6.81 -8.58 4.61
CA ASN A 41 7.83 -7.68 5.15
C ASN A 41 7.37 -7.14 6.51
N ASP A 42 8.08 -6.14 7.06
CA ASP A 42 7.86 -5.57 8.37
C ASP A 42 7.36 -4.11 8.31
N ILE A 43 6.67 -3.72 7.23
CA ILE A 43 6.22 -2.33 7.00
C ILE A 43 5.02 -2.02 7.90
N ALA A 44 5.10 -0.92 8.65
CA ALA A 44 4.09 -0.56 9.65
C ALA A 44 3.06 0.49 9.16
N ASN A 45 3.39 1.27 8.14
CA ASN A 45 2.50 2.28 7.56
C ASN A 45 2.95 2.64 6.14
N ILE A 46 2.12 3.43 5.44
CA ILE A 46 2.38 3.90 4.07
C ILE A 46 2.58 5.43 4.00
N VAL A 47 2.74 6.11 5.15
CA VAL A 47 2.81 7.58 5.22
C VAL A 47 3.97 8.12 4.39
N GLU A 48 5.08 7.38 4.33
CA GLU A 48 6.26 7.73 3.52
C GLU A 48 5.99 7.79 2.01
N LEU A 49 4.86 7.24 1.55
CA LEU A 49 4.44 7.32 0.14
C LEU A 49 3.66 8.60 -0.19
N GLU A 50 3.28 9.40 0.81
CA GLU A 50 2.57 10.66 0.60
C GLU A 50 3.38 11.60 -0.30
N GLY A 51 2.75 12.10 -1.35
CA GLY A 51 3.39 12.99 -2.34
C GLY A 51 4.37 12.31 -3.30
N THR A 52 4.48 10.98 -3.27
CA THR A 52 5.33 10.26 -4.25
C THR A 52 4.64 10.08 -5.60
N LYS A 53 5.39 10.12 -6.71
CA LYS A 53 4.85 9.78 -8.04
C LYS A 53 4.22 8.38 -8.07
N PHE A 54 4.73 7.46 -7.25
CA PHE A 54 4.21 6.10 -7.17
C PHE A 54 2.78 6.06 -6.66
N ILE A 55 2.45 6.75 -5.56
CA ILE A 55 1.09 6.69 -4.97
C ILE A 55 0.03 7.20 -5.95
N ASP A 56 0.38 8.23 -6.71
CA ASP A 56 -0.47 8.82 -7.74
C ASP A 56 -0.69 7.91 -8.96
N ASN A 57 0.22 6.95 -9.22
CA ASN A 57 0.26 6.25 -10.51
C ASN A 57 0.40 4.70 -10.48
N PHE A 58 0.65 4.03 -9.35
CA PHE A 58 0.62 2.55 -9.21
C PHE A 58 -0.57 1.83 -9.87
N MET A 59 -0.37 0.92 -10.79
CA MET A 59 -1.43 -0.03 -11.18
C MET A 59 -1.56 -1.17 -10.17
N ILE A 60 -0.40 -1.64 -9.72
CA ILE A 60 -0.04 -2.67 -8.75
C ILE A 60 0.44 -2.17 -7.38
N PHE A 61 -0.29 -2.25 -6.28
CA PHE A 61 0.35 -2.09 -4.95
C PHE A 61 -0.07 -3.21 -4.01
N SER A 62 0.86 -4.11 -3.70
CA SER A 62 0.63 -5.23 -2.78
C SER A 62 1.50 -5.07 -1.55
N ILE A 63 0.86 -4.98 -0.39
CA ILE A 63 1.48 -4.87 0.93
C ILE A 63 0.86 -5.90 1.87
N THR A 64 0.57 -7.09 1.33
CA THR A 64 -0.04 -8.16 2.12
C THR A 64 0.95 -8.71 3.13
N HIS A 65 0.44 -9.28 4.23
CA HIS A 65 1.26 -9.93 5.25
C HIS A 65 2.40 -9.03 5.76
N ASN A 66 2.07 -7.79 6.12
CA ASN A 66 2.97 -6.82 6.73
C ASN A 66 2.51 -6.49 8.17
N LYS A 67 3.01 -5.40 8.73
CA LYS A 67 2.74 -4.96 10.10
C LYS A 67 1.88 -3.69 10.13
N LEU A 68 1.04 -3.47 9.11
CA LEU A 68 0.21 -2.27 9.06
C LEU A 68 -0.72 -2.22 10.27
N LYS A 69 -0.58 -1.15 11.08
CA LYS A 69 -1.44 -0.89 12.24
C LYS A 69 -2.61 0.03 11.90
N THR A 70 -2.44 0.87 10.90
CA THR A 70 -3.46 1.82 10.43
C THR A 70 -3.46 1.86 8.92
N ILE A 71 -4.64 1.93 8.31
CA ILE A 71 -4.79 2.22 6.88
C ILE A 71 -4.96 3.73 6.73
N HIS A 72 -3.90 4.41 6.27
CA HIS A 72 -3.88 5.85 6.06
C HIS A 72 -4.62 6.21 4.76
N THR A 73 -5.96 6.20 4.78
CA THR A 73 -6.80 6.38 3.59
C THR A 73 -6.53 7.68 2.83
N TYR A 74 -6.10 8.75 3.52
CA TYR A 74 -5.74 10.03 2.91
C TYR A 74 -4.54 9.92 1.96
N VAL A 75 -3.61 8.99 2.20
CA VAL A 75 -2.48 8.73 1.29
C VAL A 75 -2.96 8.17 -0.06
N LEU A 76 -4.17 7.58 -0.08
CA LEU A 76 -4.76 6.89 -1.22
C LEU A 76 -5.97 7.65 -1.82
N SER A 77 -6.35 8.80 -1.26
CA SER A 77 -7.70 9.38 -1.44
C SER A 77 -8.07 9.64 -2.91
N ASN A 78 -7.13 10.16 -3.69
CA ASN A 78 -7.40 10.51 -5.08
C ASN A 78 -7.21 9.31 -6.01
N ARG A 79 -6.65 8.20 -5.49
CA ARG A 79 -6.13 7.19 -6.39
C ARG A 79 -7.20 6.31 -7.01
N PHE A 80 -8.26 6.07 -6.27
CA PHE A 80 -9.34 5.19 -6.66
C PHE A 80 -10.46 5.89 -7.45
N GLU A 81 -10.29 7.18 -7.79
CA GLU A 81 -11.22 7.91 -8.67
C GLU A 81 -11.22 7.38 -10.11
N THR A 82 -10.16 6.68 -10.50
CA THR A 82 -10.02 6.06 -11.83
C THR A 82 -10.17 4.55 -11.76
N MET A 83 -10.80 3.96 -12.78
CA MET A 83 -10.81 2.49 -12.93
C MET A 83 -9.40 2.00 -13.26
N GLY A 84 -8.92 0.96 -12.55
CA GLY A 84 -7.67 0.28 -12.89
C GLY A 84 -6.72 -0.08 -11.75
N PRO A 85 -6.45 0.79 -10.75
CA PRO A 85 -5.45 0.46 -9.72
C PRO A 85 -5.98 -0.62 -8.78
N SER A 86 -5.08 -1.50 -8.35
CA SER A 86 -5.34 -2.56 -7.38
C SER A 86 -4.40 -2.40 -6.18
N LEU A 87 -5.00 -2.30 -4.99
CA LEU A 87 -4.34 -2.30 -3.70
C LEU A 87 -4.67 -3.61 -2.98
N LEU A 88 -3.65 -4.35 -2.55
CA LEU A 88 -3.78 -5.59 -1.80
C LEU A 88 -3.21 -5.41 -0.40
N ILE A 89 -4.04 -5.61 0.62
CA ILE A 89 -3.73 -5.30 2.04
C ILE A 89 -4.05 -6.44 3.00
N SER A 90 -4.51 -7.59 2.52
CA SER A 90 -4.83 -8.75 3.34
C SER A 90 -3.64 -9.24 4.19
N GLY A 91 -3.93 -9.91 5.30
CA GLY A 91 -2.90 -10.45 6.18
C GLY A 91 -2.21 -9.42 7.08
N ASN A 92 -2.70 -8.18 7.12
CA ASN A 92 -2.31 -7.18 8.12
C ASN A 92 -3.28 -7.19 9.32
N TYR A 93 -2.75 -6.85 10.50
CA TYR A 93 -3.47 -6.76 11.76
C TYR A 93 -3.50 -5.31 12.23
N ILE A 94 -4.63 -4.64 11.97
CA ILE A 94 -4.82 -3.21 12.24
C ILE A 94 -5.39 -2.97 13.64
N HIS A 95 -5.14 -1.79 14.18
CA HIS A 95 -5.79 -1.31 15.39
C HIS A 95 -7.26 -1.00 15.08
N CYS A 96 -8.18 -1.80 15.64
CA CYS A 96 -9.61 -1.61 15.45
C CYS A 96 -10.22 -0.79 16.58
N ASP A 97 -10.73 0.38 16.23
CA ASP A 97 -11.37 1.32 17.13
C ASP A 97 -12.70 1.84 16.56
N CYS A 98 -13.26 2.87 17.20
CA CYS A 98 -14.47 3.54 16.72
C CYS A 98 -14.29 4.15 15.31
N ASN A 99 -13.08 4.61 14.97
CA ASN A 99 -12.78 5.16 13.64
C ASN A 99 -12.76 4.06 12.57
N THR A 100 -12.34 2.85 12.94
CA THR A 100 -12.34 1.71 12.02
C THR A 100 -13.75 1.42 11.50
N GLU A 101 -14.74 1.40 12.40
CA GLU A 101 -16.13 1.16 12.00
C GLU A 101 -16.75 2.37 11.27
N LYS A 102 -16.48 3.59 11.73
CA LYS A 102 -17.14 4.80 11.20
C LYS A 102 -16.52 5.35 9.92
N VAL A 103 -15.23 5.12 9.68
CA VAL A 103 -14.46 5.76 8.61
C VAL A 103 -13.84 4.70 7.69
N LEU A 104 -13.01 3.80 8.23
CA LEU A 104 -12.25 2.88 7.40
C LEU A 104 -13.16 1.88 6.67
N LYS A 105 -14.12 1.27 7.38
CA LYS A 105 -15.01 0.26 6.80
C LYS A 105 -15.89 0.82 5.66
N PRO A 106 -16.57 1.98 5.79
CA PRO A 106 -17.25 2.61 4.67
C PRO A 106 -16.32 2.86 3.48
N TRP A 107 -15.12 3.40 3.73
CA TRP A 107 -14.14 3.66 2.67
C TRP A 107 -13.69 2.37 1.95
N LEU A 108 -13.47 1.26 2.67
CA LEU A 108 -13.15 -0.03 2.06
C LEU A 108 -14.31 -0.57 1.21
N LEU A 109 -15.55 -0.38 1.66
CA LEU A 109 -16.75 -0.79 0.92
C LEU A 109 -16.97 0.05 -0.33
N GLU A 110 -16.66 1.34 -0.30
CA GLU A 110 -16.70 2.22 -1.48
C GLU A 110 -15.64 1.83 -2.51
N ASN A 111 -14.46 1.40 -2.05
CA ASN A 111 -13.31 1.10 -2.88
C ASN A 111 -13.09 -0.41 -3.14
N PHE A 112 -14.09 -1.25 -2.87
CA PHE A 112 -13.95 -2.72 -2.90
C PHE A 112 -13.47 -3.30 -4.24
N LYS A 113 -13.71 -2.60 -5.35
CA LYS A 113 -13.24 -3.01 -6.69
C LYS A 113 -11.74 -2.80 -6.85
N ASN A 114 -11.19 -1.77 -6.22
CA ASN A 114 -9.77 -1.46 -6.22
C ASN A 114 -9.02 -2.16 -5.07
N ILE A 115 -9.74 -2.58 -4.02
CA ILE A 115 -9.18 -3.26 -2.85
C ILE A 115 -9.86 -4.62 -2.68
N PRO A 116 -9.71 -5.57 -3.61
CA PRO A 116 -10.53 -6.78 -3.65
C PRO A 116 -10.33 -7.70 -2.45
N ASP A 117 -9.20 -7.58 -1.75
CA ASP A 117 -8.81 -8.45 -0.63
C ASP A 117 -9.03 -7.80 0.76
N TYR A 118 -9.77 -6.67 0.84
CA TYR A 118 -9.97 -5.93 2.09
C TYR A 118 -10.54 -6.79 3.23
N LYS A 119 -11.31 -7.83 2.90
CA LYS A 119 -11.87 -8.79 3.88
C LYS A 119 -10.80 -9.62 4.60
N GLY A 120 -9.57 -9.63 4.08
CA GLY A 120 -8.41 -10.27 4.70
C GLY A 120 -7.70 -9.41 5.74
N LEU A 121 -8.13 -8.16 5.96
CA LEU A 121 -7.71 -7.37 7.13
C LEU A 121 -8.30 -7.96 8.41
N LYS A 122 -7.52 -7.97 9.49
CA LYS A 122 -7.95 -8.41 10.82
C LYS A 122 -7.65 -7.32 11.84
N CYS A 123 -8.40 -7.34 12.94
CA CYS A 123 -8.04 -6.57 14.12
C CYS A 123 -6.87 -7.25 14.83
N GLU A 124 -5.94 -6.47 15.38
CA GLU A 124 -5.02 -6.98 16.39
C GLU A 124 -5.80 -7.41 17.66
N ASP A 125 -5.24 -8.39 18.39
CA ASP A 125 -5.79 -8.89 19.65
C ASP A 125 -5.64 -7.88 20.79
#